data_AF-A0A067NBI2-F1
#
_entry.id   AF-A0A067NBI2-F1
#
_cell.length_a   1.000
_cell.length_b   1.000
_cell.length_c   1.000
_cell.angle_alpha   90.00
_cell.angle_beta   90.00
_cell.angle_gamma   90.00
#
_symmetry.space_group_name_H-M   'P 1'
#
loop_
_entity.id
_entity.type
_entity.pdbx_description
1 polymer ?
#
loop_
_entity_poly.entity_id
_entity_poly.type
_entity_poly.pdbx_seq_one_letter_code
_entity_poly.pdbx_strand_id
1 'polypeptide(L)'
;IIIGTVICLACASFRFWAFATLGRFFDFQVRIQEDHKLVTGGPYSYVRHPSYTGLFLMYIGVVMEVFSPGHWLRDYGLQSVIGRGVCCLWGLQTLVLFAGLWKRLDLEDAILRREFGKDWEDWARRVPSRLIPGIY
;
A
#
# COMPACT_ATOMS: atom_id res chain seq x y z
N ILE A 1 4.59 12.28 18.06
CA ILE A 1 5.61 11.95 17.03
C ILE A 1 6.00 10.48 17.14
N ILE A 2 6.50 10.03 18.31
CA ILE A 2 6.98 8.65 18.54
C ILE A 2 6.01 7.55 18.07
N ILE A 3 4.72 7.62 18.41
CA ILE A 3 3.73 6.61 18.01
C ILE A 3 3.60 6.54 16.47
N GLY A 4 3.53 7.70 15.80
CA GLY A 4 3.47 7.78 14.35
C GLY A 4 4.71 7.17 13.69
N THR A 5 5.90 7.53 14.20
CA THR A 5 7.17 6.97 13.72
C THR A 5 7.24 5.45 13.88
N VAL A 6 6.82 4.90 15.03
CA VAL A 6 6.78 3.45 15.27
C VAL A 6 5.82 2.75 14.30
N ILE A 7 4.65 3.33 14.06
CA ILE A 7 3.68 2.81 13.09
C ILE A 7 4.28 2.82 11.68
N CYS A 8 4.90 3.93 11.26
CA CYS A 8 5.57 4.04 9.96
C CYS A 8 6.67 2.98 9.78
N LEU A 9 7.50 2.75 10.81
CA LEU A 9 8.54 1.71 10.78
C LEU A 9 7.96 0.30 10.69
N ALA A 10 6.87 0.01 11.42
CA ALA A 10 6.18 -1.27 11.34
C ALA A 10 5.59 -1.50 9.94
N CYS A 11 4.98 -0.47 9.34
CA CYS A 11 4.42 -0.52 7.99
C CYS A 11 5.50 -0.71 6.93
N ALA A 12 6.63 -0.01 7.07
CA ALA A 12 7.80 -0.18 6.20
C ALA A 12 8.36 -1.59 6.28
N SER A 13 8.44 -2.17 7.49
CA SER A 13 8.87 -3.54 7.72
C SER A 13 7.92 -4.56 7.09
N PHE A 14 6.60 -4.35 7.20
CA PHE A 14 5.60 -5.19 6.53
C PHE A 14 5.71 -5.12 5.00
N ARG A 15 5.90 -3.92 4.45
CA ARG A 15 6.11 -3.71 3.01
C ARG A 15 7.41 -4.38 2.53
N PHE A 16 8.47 -4.29 3.34
CA PHE A 16 9.72 -5.00 3.07
C PHE A 16 9.52 -6.52 3.08
N TRP A 17 8.74 -7.07 4.02
CA TRP A 17 8.40 -8.48 4.04
C TRP A 17 7.63 -8.93 2.78
N ALA A 18 6.71 -8.10 2.28
CA ALA A 18 6.03 -8.36 1.00
C ALA A 18 7.02 -8.42 -0.17
N PHE A 19 7.95 -7.47 -0.26
CA PHE A 19 8.98 -7.48 -1.30
C PHE A 19 9.94 -8.66 -1.17
N ALA A 20 10.39 -8.97 0.05
CA ALA A 20 11.23 -10.12 0.33
C ALA A 20 10.54 -11.44 -0.04
N THR A 21 9.22 -11.52 0.12
CA THR A 21 8.44 -12.72 -0.24
C THR A 21 8.28 -12.88 -1.76
N LEU A 22 8.19 -11.79 -2.54
CA LEU A 22 8.31 -11.89 -4.00
C LEU A 22 9.73 -12.28 -4.42
N GLY A 23 10.74 -11.77 -3.71
CA GLY A 23 12.14 -12.05 -3.98
C GLY A 23 12.50 -11.74 -5.44
N ARG A 24 13.01 -12.76 -6.16
CA ARG A 24 13.40 -12.66 -7.57
C ARG A 24 12.28 -12.28 -8.54
N PHE A 25 11.02 -12.45 -8.14
CA PHE A 25 9.85 -12.17 -8.97
C PHE A 25 9.36 -10.72 -8.84
N PHE A 26 10.01 -9.88 -8.02
CA PHE A 26 9.66 -8.48 -7.88
C PHE A 26 10.16 -7.66 -9.06
N ASP A 27 9.23 -7.13 -9.87
CA ASP A 27 9.51 -6.12 -10.89
C ASP A 27 8.66 -4.86 -10.62
N PHE A 28 9.30 -3.68 -10.68
CA PHE A 28 8.62 -2.38 -10.52
C PHE A 28 7.75 -2.04 -11.73
N GLN A 29 8.09 -2.58 -12.90
CA GLN A 29 7.24 -2.63 -14.08
C GLN A 29 6.42 -3.91 -13.97
N VAL A 30 5.11 -3.88 -14.25
CA VAL A 30 4.28 -5.09 -14.28
C VAL A 30 4.66 -5.92 -15.51
N ARG A 31 5.86 -6.50 -15.47
CA ARG A 31 6.44 -7.37 -16.50
C ARG A 31 6.58 -8.74 -15.88
N ILE A 32 5.97 -9.70 -16.55
CA ILE A 32 6.09 -11.09 -16.18
C ILE A 32 7.46 -11.54 -16.66
N GLN A 33 8.32 -11.87 -15.70
CA GLN A 33 9.59 -12.51 -16.02
C GLN A 33 9.32 -13.94 -16.54
N GLU A 34 10.20 -14.43 -17.40
CA GLU A 34 10.18 -15.84 -17.82
C GLU A 34 10.24 -16.73 -16.56
N ASP A 35 9.36 -17.74 -16.48
CA ASP A 35 9.12 -18.62 -15.31
C ASP A 35 8.49 -17.97 -14.05
N HIS A 36 7.78 -16.84 -14.17
CA HIS A 36 7.05 -16.27 -13.02
C HIS A 36 6.04 -17.28 -12.47
N LYS A 37 6.13 -17.60 -11.18
CA LYS A 37 5.16 -18.44 -10.47
C LYS A 37 4.29 -17.56 -9.58
N LEU A 38 3.01 -17.92 -9.46
CA LEU A 38 2.10 -17.22 -8.55
C LEU A 38 2.57 -17.39 -7.10
N VAL A 39 3.00 -16.28 -6.49
CA VAL A 39 3.43 -16.25 -5.09
C VAL A 39 2.21 -16.13 -4.19
N THR A 40 1.96 -17.16 -3.38
CA THR A 40 0.77 -17.24 -2.49
C THR A 40 1.14 -17.34 -1.01
N GLY A 41 2.43 -17.38 -0.69
CA GLY A 41 2.95 -17.52 0.68
C GLY A 41 3.19 -16.18 1.39
N GLY A 42 3.48 -16.26 2.70
CA GLY A 42 3.82 -15.09 3.52
C GLY A 42 2.66 -14.08 3.60
N PRO A 43 2.87 -12.79 3.34
CA PRO A 43 1.79 -11.80 3.43
C PRO A 43 0.73 -11.96 2.31
N TYR A 44 1.05 -12.67 1.22
CA TYR A 44 0.14 -12.98 0.11
C TYR A 44 -0.93 -14.02 0.44
N SER A 45 -0.83 -14.69 1.61
CA SER A 45 -1.89 -15.56 2.10
C SER A 45 -3.02 -14.80 2.83
N TYR A 46 -2.79 -13.53 3.17
CA TYR A 46 -3.76 -12.71 3.91
C TYR A 46 -4.45 -11.67 3.02
N VAL A 47 -3.71 -11.06 2.09
CA VAL A 47 -4.22 -10.07 1.15
C VAL A 47 -3.53 -10.24 -0.21
N ARG A 48 -4.22 -9.90 -1.30
CA ARG A 48 -3.65 -10.04 -2.65
C ARG A 48 -2.51 -9.06 -2.92
N HIS A 49 -2.58 -7.88 -2.32
CA HIS A 49 -1.66 -6.76 -2.59
C HIS A 49 -1.00 -6.22 -1.30
N PRO A 50 -0.24 -7.03 -0.56
CA PRO A 50 0.28 -6.67 0.77
C PRO A 50 1.23 -5.48 0.75
N SER A 51 2.01 -5.30 -0.32
CA SER A 51 2.86 -4.11 -0.45
C SER A 51 2.04 -2.81 -0.44
N TYR A 52 0.89 -2.83 -1.12
CA TYR A 52 -0.03 -1.70 -1.19
C TYR A 52 -0.81 -1.50 0.12
N THR A 53 -1.13 -2.58 0.83
CA THR A 53 -1.61 -2.51 2.21
C THR A 53 -0.62 -1.78 3.11
N GLY A 54 0.67 -2.15 3.03
CA GLY A 54 1.73 -1.47 3.79
C GLY A 54 1.84 0.02 3.45
N LEU A 55 1.67 0.39 2.18
CA LEU A 55 1.65 1.79 1.75
C LEU A 55 0.46 2.55 2.33
N PHE A 56 -0.74 1.95 2.29
CA PHE A 56 -1.94 2.54 2.87
C PHE A 56 -1.80 2.77 4.37
N LEU A 57 -1.31 1.78 5.10
CA LEU A 57 -1.06 1.89 6.54
C LEU A 57 0.04 2.91 6.86
N MET A 58 1.08 3.00 6.02
CA MET A 58 2.14 4.00 6.18
C MET A 58 1.58 5.43 6.03
N TYR A 59 0.65 5.65 5.11
CA TYR A 59 -0.04 6.94 4.98
C TYR A 59 -0.83 7.30 6.24
N ILE A 60 -1.52 6.33 6.86
CA ILE A 60 -2.19 6.55 8.15
C ILE A 60 -1.18 6.95 9.22
N GLY A 61 -0.03 6.26 9.29
CA GLY A 61 1.06 6.60 10.20
C GLY A 61 1.56 8.03 10.03
N VAL A 62 1.78 8.47 8.78
CA VAL A 62 2.20 9.84 8.45
C VAL A 62 1.15 10.87 8.88
N VAL A 63 -0.14 10.61 8.63
CA VAL A 63 -1.23 11.49 9.11
C VAL A 63 -1.17 11.59 10.64
N MET A 64 -1.06 10.48 11.36
CA MET A 64 -0.97 10.48 12.81
C MET A 64 0.25 11.23 13.34
N GLU A 65 1.39 11.14 12.65
CA GLU A 65 2.61 11.86 12.98
C GLU A 65 2.47 13.36 12.79
N VAL A 66 1.95 13.77 11.63
CA VAL A 66 1.73 15.18 11.25
C VAL A 66 0.77 15.88 12.21
N PHE A 67 -0.28 15.18 12.64
CA PHE A 67 -1.27 15.69 13.60
C PHE A 67 -0.88 15.40 15.06
N SER A 68 0.34 14.94 15.33
CA SER A 68 0.80 14.69 16.70
C SER A 68 1.24 15.99 17.40
N PRO A 69 1.06 16.13 18.73
CA PRO A 69 1.56 17.28 19.47
C PRO A 69 3.08 17.42 19.30
N GLY A 70 3.57 18.65 19.12
CA GLY A 70 4.98 18.96 18.90
C GLY A 70 5.42 18.91 17.44
N HIS A 71 4.54 18.50 16.52
CA HIS A 71 4.86 18.53 15.09
C HIS A 71 4.65 19.93 14.52
N TRP A 72 5.67 20.48 13.86
CA TRP A 72 5.68 21.86 13.35
C TRP A 72 4.46 22.19 12.48
N LEU A 73 4.03 21.26 11.61
CA LEU A 73 2.90 21.49 10.71
C LEU A 73 1.59 21.69 11.48
N ARG A 74 1.38 20.94 12.57
CA ARG A 74 0.20 21.08 13.44
C ARG A 74 0.26 22.37 14.24
N ASP A 75 1.39 22.59 14.93
CA ASP A 75 1.47 23.62 15.96
C ASP A 75 1.62 25.02 15.37
N TYR A 76 2.31 25.15 14.23
CA TYR A 76 2.59 26.44 13.57
C TYR A 76 2.04 26.50 12.15
N GLY A 77 2.19 25.43 11.37
CA GLY A 77 1.81 25.40 9.96
C GLY A 77 0.32 25.68 9.73
N LEU A 78 -0.56 24.97 10.42
CA LEU A 78 -2.03 25.08 10.27
C LEU A 78 -2.59 26.44 10.68
N GLN A 79 -1.86 27.24 11.46
CA GLN A 79 -2.28 28.59 11.84
C GLN A 79 -2.21 29.54 10.63
N SER A 80 -1.27 29.30 9.71
CA SER A 80 -1.10 30.08 8.48
C SER A 80 -2.03 29.62 7.34
N VAL A 81 -2.45 30.55 6.48
CA VAL A 81 -3.19 30.23 5.25
C VAL A 81 -2.37 29.33 4.34
N ILE A 82 -1.06 29.58 4.26
CA ILE A 82 -0.11 28.80 3.44
C ILE A 82 -0.05 27.36 3.92
N GLY A 83 0.12 27.12 5.22
CA GLY A 83 0.19 25.76 5.76
C GLY A 83 -1.13 25.00 5.62
N ARG A 84 -2.28 25.66 5.75
CA ARG A 84 -3.57 25.05 5.38
C ARG A 84 -3.62 24.68 3.89
N GLY A 85 -3.14 25.56 3.02
CA GLY A 85 -3.03 25.29 1.59
C GLY A 85 -2.16 24.08 1.28
N VAL A 86 -0.99 23.96 1.92
CA VAL A 86 -0.09 22.80 1.79
C VAL A 86 -0.76 21.52 2.29
N CYS A 87 -1.43 21.55 3.44
CA CYS A 87 -2.17 20.39 3.96
C CYS A 87 -3.29 19.95 3.01
N CYS A 88 -4.06 20.90 2.46
CA CYS A 88 -5.10 20.60 1.48
C CYS A 88 -4.53 20.01 0.19
N LEU A 89 -3.42 20.57 -0.33
CA LEU A 89 -2.75 20.05 -1.52
C LEU A 89 -2.21 18.64 -1.29
N TRP A 90 -1.57 18.40 -0.15
CA TRP A 90 -1.08 17.07 0.22
C TRP A 90 -2.21 16.05 0.35
N GLY A 91 -3.32 16.44 0.99
CA GLY A 91 -4.53 15.60 1.09
C GLY A 91 -5.11 15.28 -0.30
N LEU A 92 -5.25 16.29 -1.17
CA LEU A 92 -5.73 16.11 -2.54
C LEU A 92 -4.81 15.21 -3.36
N GLN A 93 -3.50 15.45 -3.31
CA GLN A 93 -2.49 14.62 -3.97
C GLN A 93 -2.61 13.16 -3.49
N THR A 94 -2.76 12.96 -2.19
CA THR A 94 -2.91 11.63 -1.58
C THR A 94 -4.17 10.93 -2.10
N LEU A 95 -5.30 11.63 -2.19
CA LEU A 95 -6.54 11.09 -2.76
C LEU A 95 -6.37 10.70 -4.23
N VAL A 96 -5.74 11.55 -5.03
CA VAL A 96 -5.45 11.27 -6.45
C VAL A 96 -4.54 10.04 -6.59
N LEU A 97 -3.51 9.92 -5.75
CA LEU A 97 -2.61 8.77 -5.75
C LEU A 97 -3.34 7.48 -5.36
N PHE A 98 -4.19 7.50 -4.33
CA PHE A 98 -4.97 6.31 -3.93
C PHE A 98 -6.02 5.93 -4.98
N ALA A 99 -6.66 6.89 -5.64
CA ALA A 99 -7.55 6.62 -6.76
C ALA A 99 -6.80 6.00 -7.95
N GLY A 100 -5.60 6.49 -8.26
CA GLY A 100 -4.71 5.92 -9.27
C GLY A 100 -4.21 4.52 -8.90
N LEU A 101 -3.92 4.30 -7.61
CA LEU A 101 -3.55 3.00 -7.06
C LEU A 101 -4.63 1.96 -7.32
N TRP A 102 -5.91 2.34 -7.13
CA TRP A 102 -7.03 1.43 -7.35
C TRP A 102 -7.07 0.89 -8.77
N LYS A 103 -6.90 1.78 -9.76
CA LYS A 103 -6.78 1.38 -11.17
C LYS A 103 -5.59 0.47 -11.43
N ARG A 104 -4.48 0.71 -10.73
CA ARG A 104 -3.27 -0.12 -10.85
C ARG A 104 -3.49 -1.53 -10.27
N LEU A 105 -4.22 -1.65 -9.16
CA LEU A 105 -4.58 -2.94 -8.58
C LEU A 105 -5.47 -3.74 -9.53
N ASP A 106 -6.48 -3.11 -10.12
CA ASP A 106 -7.35 -3.77 -11.11
C ASP A 106 -6.55 -4.24 -12.34
N LEU A 107 -5.57 -3.44 -12.78
CA LEU A 107 -4.68 -3.81 -13.89
C LEU A 107 -3.76 -4.99 -13.52
N GLU A 108 -3.15 -4.97 -12.33
CA GLU A 108 -2.31 -6.06 -11.84
C GLU A 108 -3.11 -7.37 -11.71
N ASP A 109 -4.30 -7.32 -11.12
CA ASP A 109 -5.19 -8.48 -11.00
C ASP A 109 -5.62 -8.99 -12.39
N ALA A 110 -5.91 -8.11 -13.34
CA ALA A 110 -6.25 -8.51 -14.71
C ALA A 110 -5.08 -9.19 -15.42
N ILE A 111 -3.85 -8.70 -15.23
CA ILE A 111 -2.63 -9.31 -15.78
C ILE A 111 -2.39 -10.67 -15.13
N LEU A 112 -2.44 -10.76 -13.80
CA LEU A 112 -2.25 -12.02 -13.08
C LEU A 112 -3.31 -13.06 -13.46
N ARG A 113 -4.57 -12.65 -13.60
CA ARG A 113 -5.65 -13.54 -14.06
C ARG A 113 -5.45 -14.02 -15.49
N ARG A 114 -4.98 -13.17 -16.39
CA ARG A 114 -4.71 -13.54 -17.79
C ARG A 114 -3.62 -14.60 -17.89
N GLU A 115 -2.65 -14.57 -16.98
CA GLU A 115 -1.40 -15.31 -17.11
C GLU A 115 -1.43 -16.61 -16.31
N PHE A 116 -2.01 -16.57 -15.11
CA PHE A 116 -2.14 -17.74 -14.22
C PHE A 116 -3.52 -18.41 -14.32
N GLY A 117 -4.50 -17.77 -14.97
CA GLY A 117 -5.82 -18.34 -15.22
C GLY A 117 -6.46 -18.93 -13.96
N LYS A 118 -6.64 -20.26 -13.98
CA LYS A 118 -7.32 -21.00 -12.90
C LYS A 118 -6.57 -20.94 -11.57
N ASP A 119 -5.24 -20.95 -11.57
CA ASP A 119 -4.45 -20.91 -10.34
C ASP A 119 -4.66 -19.59 -9.59
N TRP A 120 -4.79 -18.48 -10.33
CA TRP A 120 -5.13 -17.18 -9.75
C TRP A 120 -6.56 -17.16 -9.24
N GLU A 121 -7.54 -17.73 -9.96
CA GLU A 121 -8.93 -17.77 -9.51
C GLU A 121 -9.13 -18.61 -8.26
N ASP A 122 -8.42 -19.74 -8.13
CA ASP A 122 -8.44 -20.60 -6.96
C ASP A 122 -7.76 -19.91 -5.76
N TRP A 123 -6.65 -19.20 -5.98
CA TRP A 123 -6.00 -18.41 -4.94
C TRP A 123 -6.83 -17.19 -4.52
N ALA A 124 -7.37 -16.40 -5.45
CA ALA A 124 -8.17 -15.22 -5.18
C ALA A 124 -9.47 -15.57 -4.43
N ARG A 125 -10.02 -16.78 -4.62
CA ARG A 125 -11.13 -17.30 -3.80
C ARG A 125 -10.74 -17.55 -2.35
N ARG A 126 -9.51 -18.02 -2.10
CA ARG A 126 -8.99 -18.22 -0.73
C ARG A 126 -8.59 -16.91 -0.05
N VAL A 127 -8.11 -15.94 -0.84
CA VAL A 127 -7.65 -14.64 -0.37
C VAL A 127 -8.47 -13.54 -1.03
N PRO A 128 -9.73 -13.34 -0.59
CA PRO A 128 -10.63 -12.43 -1.28
C PRO A 128 -10.26 -10.96 -1.03
N SER A 129 -9.63 -10.64 0.10
CA SER A 129 -9.21 -9.29 0.46
C SER A 129 -8.12 -8.76 -0.47
N ARG A 130 -8.40 -7.62 -1.13
CA ARG A 130 -7.44 -6.94 -2.02
C ARG A 130 -6.34 -6.24 -1.23
N LEU A 131 -6.74 -5.35 -0.34
CA LEU A 131 -5.85 -4.44 0.41
C LEU A 131 -6.02 -4.59 1.92
N ILE A 132 -7.23 -4.53 2.43
CA ILE A 132 -7.48 -4.54 3.87
C ILE A 132 -8.08 -5.91 4.22
N PRO A 133 -7.48 -6.66 5.15
CA PRO A 133 -8.06 -7.91 5.63
C PRO A 133 -9.52 -7.70 6.06
N GLY A 134 -10.46 -8.46 5.50
CA GLY A 134 -11.89 -8.35 5.79
C GLY A 134 -12.68 -7.34 4.96
N ILE A 135 -12.02 -6.57 4.07
CA ILE A 135 -12.68 -5.75 3.05
C ILE A 135 -12.48 -6.42 1.68
N TYR A 136 -13.59 -6.62 0.95
CA TYR A 136 -13.69 -7.44 -0.26
C TYR A 136 -13.68 -6.58 -1.53
#